data_AF-A0A7X3C2U8-F1
#
_entry.id   AF-A0A7X3C2U8-F1
#
_cell.length_a   1.000
_cell.length_b   1.000
_cell.length_c   1.000
_cell.angle_alpha   90.00
_cell.angle_beta   90.00
_cell.angle_gamma   90.00
#
_symmetry.space_group_name_H-M   'P 1'
#
loop_
_entity.id
_entity.type
_entity.pdbx_description
1 polymer ?
#
loop_
_entity_poly.entity_id
_entity_poly.type
_entity_poly.pdbx_seq_one_letter_code
_entity_poly.pdbx_strand_id
1 'polypeptide(L)'
;MAFKQSVKLVLAMTACMCLVLLGSCGQQTNAAKANKVAFVTTAQNQQKQVWYLLDAGVPQSDSQVKAVLVTQNGKVTTYPTTKMSLTKVANKSVKQVVSTAKSNGQVNRQRTLNSRLKQFNAAVKLDQSIYRNAQKDGWKKGISQTKSQLESDQKQLKLFRNSTKSLKFKSPTAFQLSARVHKNQAGKQIVGETIRFKYNNWFLGSQRDGRVRQVTQHQQISLGTSSLMGSPVTVSKVKYIGYLGSKATLMTATQNGKAKSNFDTPTVKGVR
;
A
#
# COMPACT_ATOMS: atom_id res chain seq x y z
N MET A 1 -5.48 76.33 26.02
CA MET A 1 -5.64 74.86 25.91
C MET A 1 -4.51 74.36 25.01
N ALA A 2 -3.41 73.85 25.56
CA ALA A 2 -3.25 72.55 26.22
C ALA A 2 -2.96 71.42 25.22
N PHE A 3 -1.75 70.84 25.40
CA PHE A 3 -1.39 69.43 25.17
C PHE A 3 -1.30 68.95 23.71
N LYS A 4 -0.38 68.08 23.29
CA LYS A 4 0.84 67.43 23.79
C LYS A 4 1.22 66.43 22.66
N GLN A 5 2.52 66.17 22.43
CA GLN A 5 3.10 64.82 22.21
C GLN A 5 2.58 63.94 21.02
N SER A 6 3.35 63.18 20.24
CA SER A 6 4.69 62.61 20.39
C SER A 6 5.22 62.14 19.03
N VAL A 7 6.54 62.24 18.88
CA VAL A 7 7.39 61.38 18.06
C VAL A 7 7.12 59.90 18.37
N LYS A 8 7.02 59.04 17.35
CA LYS A 8 7.46 57.64 17.44
C LYS A 8 8.16 57.19 16.16
N LEU A 9 9.48 57.36 16.20
CA LEU A 9 10.47 56.55 15.50
C LEU A 9 10.26 55.07 15.89
N VAL A 10 10.14 54.18 14.91
CA VAL A 10 10.37 52.74 15.13
C VAL A 10 11.35 52.26 14.07
N LEU A 11 12.63 52.41 14.41
CA LEU A 11 13.69 51.54 13.93
C LEU A 11 13.65 50.30 14.83
N ALA A 12 13.39 49.13 14.26
CA ALA A 12 13.66 47.87 14.95
C ALA A 12 14.33 46.93 13.95
N MET A 13 15.67 46.91 14.06
CA MET A 13 16.56 45.94 13.45
C MET A 13 15.99 44.52 13.59
N THR A 14 15.71 43.85 12.48
CA THR A 14 15.59 42.40 12.51
C THR A 14 16.91 41.83 12.04
N ALA A 15 17.74 41.47 13.02
CA ALA A 15 19.02 40.85 12.86
C ALA A 15 18.91 39.60 11.97
N CYS A 16 19.78 39.56 10.96
CA CYS A 16 20.09 38.39 10.17
C CYS A 16 20.78 37.35 11.06
N MET A 17 20.00 36.52 11.76
CA MET A 17 20.53 35.32 12.42
C MET A 17 20.72 34.21 11.38
N CYS A 18 21.88 34.25 10.70
CA CYS A 18 22.44 33.07 10.06
C CYS A 18 22.88 32.07 11.13
N LEU A 19 21.94 31.28 11.64
CA LEU A 19 22.23 30.05 12.37
C LEU A 19 22.68 28.99 11.36
N VAL A 20 23.98 29.02 11.02
CA VAL A 20 24.65 27.91 10.35
C VAL A 20 24.84 26.80 11.37
N LEU A 21 23.78 26.04 11.62
CA LEU A 21 23.87 24.77 12.31
C LEU A 21 24.54 23.77 11.37
N LEU A 22 25.85 23.60 11.54
CA LEU A 22 26.62 22.45 11.04
C LEU A 22 26.19 21.18 11.81
N GLY A 23 24.95 20.77 11.61
CA GLY A 23 24.55 19.38 11.73
C GLY A 23 24.55 18.81 10.33
N SER A 24 25.14 17.63 10.12
CA SER A 24 24.79 16.75 9.01
C SER A 24 23.31 16.32 9.16
N CYS A 25 22.39 17.27 8.96
CA CYS A 25 20.97 17.04 8.79
C CYS A 25 20.81 16.35 7.43
N GLY A 26 20.65 15.02 7.46
CA GLY A 26 20.37 14.24 6.27
C GLY A 26 19.26 14.90 5.46
N GLN A 27 19.61 15.46 4.31
CA GLN A 27 18.69 16.19 3.45
C GLN A 27 17.46 15.32 3.15
N GLN A 28 16.31 15.71 3.66
CA GLN A 28 15.06 14.99 3.43
C GLN A 28 14.68 15.11 1.96
N THR A 29 14.70 13.99 1.25
CA THR A 29 14.37 13.98 -0.18
C THR A 29 12.85 13.96 -0.36
N ASN A 30 12.29 15.03 -0.93
CA ASN A 30 10.87 15.07 -1.31
C ASN A 30 10.74 14.58 -2.76
N ALA A 31 10.04 13.46 -2.95
CA ALA A 31 9.92 12.82 -4.27
C ALA A 31 9.28 13.74 -5.32
N ALA A 32 8.38 14.64 -4.90
CA ALA A 32 7.70 15.55 -5.80
C ALA A 32 8.63 16.59 -6.43
N LYS A 33 9.76 16.89 -5.81
CA LYS A 33 10.68 17.97 -6.23
C LYS A 33 12.09 17.48 -6.58
N ALA A 34 12.43 16.24 -6.23
CA ALA A 34 13.79 15.72 -6.38
C ALA A 34 14.21 15.55 -7.86
N ASN A 35 15.51 15.73 -8.11
CA ASN A 35 16.12 15.42 -9.41
C ASN A 35 16.36 13.92 -9.59
N LYS A 36 16.71 13.23 -8.50
CA LYS A 36 16.86 11.78 -8.44
C LYS A 36 15.85 11.22 -7.45
N VAL A 37 15.05 10.25 -7.88
CA VAL A 37 14.00 9.65 -7.06
C VAL A 37 14.35 8.19 -6.81
N ALA A 38 14.54 7.85 -5.52
CA ALA A 38 14.74 6.49 -5.06
C ALA A 38 13.76 6.17 -3.91
N PHE A 39 13.26 4.94 -3.84
CA PHE A 39 12.13 4.59 -2.97
C PHE A 39 12.48 4.71 -1.49
N VAL A 40 13.52 4.05 -1.02
CA VAL A 40 13.90 4.04 0.41
C VAL A 40 14.46 5.39 0.84
N THR A 41 15.15 6.10 -0.05
CA THR A 41 15.68 7.45 0.16
C THR A 41 14.54 8.43 0.40
N THR A 42 13.54 8.46 -0.48
CA THR A 42 12.36 9.34 -0.31
C THR A 42 11.49 8.92 0.86
N ALA A 43 11.50 7.64 1.25
CA ALA A 43 10.81 7.15 2.44
C ALA A 43 11.40 7.69 3.76
N GLN A 44 12.65 8.17 3.79
CA GLN A 44 13.25 8.80 4.97
C GLN A 44 12.65 10.18 5.29
N ASN A 45 11.85 10.74 4.39
CA ASN A 45 11.23 12.05 4.59
C ASN A 45 10.30 12.06 5.82
N GLN A 46 10.33 13.14 6.59
CA GLN A 46 9.43 13.34 7.73
C GLN A 46 7.99 13.63 7.29
N GLN A 47 7.81 14.23 6.12
CA GLN A 47 6.51 14.38 5.49
C GLN A 47 6.12 13.12 4.74
N LYS A 48 4.85 12.73 4.86
CA LYS A 48 4.29 11.57 4.15
C LYS A 48 4.48 11.72 2.64
N GLN A 49 5.11 10.72 2.03
CA GLN A 49 5.16 10.56 0.59
C GLN A 49 4.21 9.43 0.17
N VAL A 50 3.74 9.47 -1.07
CA VAL A 50 2.85 8.44 -1.61
C VAL A 50 3.48 7.81 -2.84
N TRP A 51 3.50 6.49 -2.83
CA TRP A 51 3.89 5.65 -3.94
C TRP A 51 2.73 4.74 -4.34
N TYR A 52 2.69 4.37 -5.60
CA TYR A 52 1.66 3.53 -6.21
C TYR A 52 2.33 2.28 -6.74
N LEU A 53 1.81 1.13 -6.33
CA LEU A 53 2.17 -0.17 -6.89
C LEU A 53 1.10 -0.58 -7.90
N LEU A 54 1.52 -0.85 -9.13
CA LEU A 54 0.67 -1.27 -10.25
C LEU A 54 1.13 -2.63 -10.78
N ASP A 55 0.37 -3.19 -11.72
CA ASP A 55 0.89 -4.23 -12.62
C ASP A 55 2.09 -3.71 -13.44
N ALA A 56 2.89 -4.64 -13.99
CA ALA A 56 4.02 -4.30 -14.83
C ALA A 56 3.59 -3.53 -16.08
N GLY A 57 4.45 -2.64 -16.56
CA GLY A 57 4.24 -1.86 -17.78
C GLY A 57 4.16 -0.36 -17.54
N VAL A 58 4.12 0.39 -18.64
CA VAL A 58 4.02 1.85 -18.62
C VAL A 58 2.66 2.26 -18.08
N PRO A 59 2.59 3.17 -17.10
CA PRO A 59 1.31 3.54 -16.48
C PRO A 59 0.40 4.27 -17.48
N GLN A 60 -0.87 3.90 -17.48
CA GLN A 60 -1.97 4.50 -18.22
C GLN A 60 -3.09 4.91 -17.25
N SER A 61 -4.09 5.67 -17.74
CA SER A 61 -5.16 6.23 -16.89
C SER A 61 -5.99 5.17 -16.16
N ASP A 62 -6.23 4.04 -16.81
CA ASP A 62 -7.01 2.90 -16.32
C ASP A 62 -6.15 1.84 -15.59
N SER A 63 -4.82 2.02 -15.57
CA SER A 63 -3.92 1.12 -14.86
C SER A 63 -4.35 0.95 -13.41
N GLN A 64 -4.42 -0.31 -13.00
CA GLN A 64 -4.91 -0.68 -11.69
C GLN A 64 -3.84 -0.43 -10.63
N VAL A 65 -4.17 0.40 -9.65
CA VAL A 65 -3.45 0.54 -8.40
C VAL A 65 -3.73 -0.72 -7.58
N LYS A 66 -2.70 -1.54 -7.39
CA LYS A 66 -2.70 -2.73 -6.52
C LYS A 66 -2.56 -2.34 -5.06
N ALA A 67 -1.75 -1.33 -4.80
CA ALA A 67 -1.60 -0.74 -3.48
C ALA A 67 -1.16 0.71 -3.53
N VAL A 68 -1.58 1.47 -2.52
CA VAL A 68 -1.03 2.78 -2.17
C VAL A 68 -0.05 2.58 -1.02
N LEU A 69 1.21 2.96 -1.23
CA LEU A 69 2.29 2.87 -0.25
C LEU A 69 2.53 4.27 0.32
N VAL A 70 2.23 4.48 1.59
CA VAL A 70 2.48 5.76 2.28
C VAL A 70 3.75 5.63 3.08
N THR A 71 4.78 6.39 2.71
CA THR A 71 6.09 6.32 3.34
C THR A 71 6.36 7.54 4.21
N GLN A 72 6.97 7.33 5.37
CA GLN A 72 7.34 8.39 6.31
C GLN A 72 8.39 7.83 7.29
N ASN A 73 9.46 8.58 7.56
CA ASN A 73 10.48 8.22 8.56
C ASN A 73 11.03 6.79 8.41
N GLY A 74 11.33 6.38 7.17
CA GLY A 74 11.86 5.04 6.84
C GLY A 74 10.86 3.90 6.99
N LYS A 75 9.59 4.20 7.26
CA LYS A 75 8.51 3.22 7.35
C LYS A 75 7.57 3.34 6.16
N VAL A 76 6.85 2.26 5.87
CA VAL A 76 5.80 2.19 4.87
C VAL A 76 4.51 1.65 5.48
N THR A 77 3.40 2.35 5.22
CA THR A 77 2.05 1.85 5.43
C THR A 77 1.45 1.50 4.07
N THR A 78 1.22 0.22 3.82
CA THR A 78 0.66 -0.25 2.55
C THR A 78 -0.85 -0.41 2.67
N TYR A 79 -1.60 0.24 1.79
CA TYR A 79 -3.03 0.08 1.62
C TYR A 79 -3.30 -0.73 0.35
N PRO A 80 -3.55 -2.05 0.47
CA PRO A 80 -3.99 -2.85 -0.67
C PRO A 80 -5.31 -2.31 -1.21
N THR A 81 -5.43 -2.24 -2.52
CA THR A 81 -6.59 -1.70 -3.21
C THR A 81 -7.19 -2.75 -4.14
N THR A 82 -8.46 -2.58 -4.48
CA THR A 82 -9.16 -3.45 -5.42
C THR A 82 -10.02 -2.59 -6.33
N LYS A 83 -9.89 -2.79 -7.65
CA LYS A 83 -10.58 -2.01 -8.68
C LYS A 83 -10.38 -0.50 -8.52
N MET A 84 -9.15 -0.07 -8.16
CA MET A 84 -8.78 1.34 -8.07
C MET A 84 -7.88 1.67 -9.24
N SER A 85 -8.28 2.60 -10.10
CA SER A 85 -7.45 3.12 -11.19
C SER A 85 -6.58 4.29 -10.73
N LEU A 86 -5.54 4.62 -11.50
CA LEU A 86 -4.73 5.80 -11.28
C LEU A 86 -5.52 7.11 -11.35
N THR A 87 -6.48 7.22 -12.27
CA THR A 87 -7.38 8.39 -12.38
C THR A 87 -8.09 8.72 -11.05
N LYS A 88 -8.41 7.70 -10.26
CA LYS A 88 -9.10 7.87 -8.97
C LYS A 88 -8.22 8.51 -7.90
N VAL A 89 -6.91 8.52 -8.08
CA VAL A 89 -5.92 9.11 -7.15
C VAL A 89 -5.12 10.26 -7.77
N ALA A 90 -5.21 10.45 -9.08
CA ALA A 90 -4.62 11.59 -9.78
C ALA A 90 -5.13 12.93 -9.20
N ASN A 91 -4.23 13.91 -9.14
CA ASN A 91 -4.50 15.27 -8.65
C ASN A 91 -4.99 15.37 -7.19
N LYS A 92 -4.95 14.27 -6.41
CA LYS A 92 -5.30 14.29 -4.99
C LYS A 92 -4.08 14.59 -4.14
N SER A 93 -4.29 15.35 -3.06
CA SER A 93 -3.29 15.50 -1.99
C SER A 93 -3.02 14.15 -1.32
N VAL A 94 -1.85 14.03 -0.65
CA VAL A 94 -1.49 12.85 0.14
C VAL A 94 -2.61 12.43 1.09
N LYS A 95 -3.22 13.39 1.83
CA LYS A 95 -4.32 13.12 2.76
C LYS A 95 -5.55 12.53 2.06
N GLN A 96 -5.92 13.08 0.90
CA GLN A 96 -7.05 12.59 0.10
C GLN A 96 -6.77 11.20 -0.50
N VAL A 97 -5.54 10.93 -0.94
CA VAL A 97 -5.15 9.59 -1.42
C VAL A 97 -5.24 8.55 -0.30
N VAL A 98 -4.71 8.85 0.89
CA VAL A 98 -4.83 7.96 2.06
C VAL A 98 -6.30 7.70 2.42
N SER A 99 -7.14 8.74 2.43
CA SER A 99 -8.57 8.60 2.70
C SER A 99 -9.26 7.70 1.65
N THR A 100 -8.94 7.92 0.38
CA THR A 100 -9.47 7.13 -0.75
C THR A 100 -9.07 5.66 -0.63
N ALA A 101 -7.81 5.37 -0.29
CA ALA A 101 -7.30 4.02 -0.12
C ALA A 101 -7.94 3.31 1.10
N LYS A 102 -8.12 4.01 2.22
CA LYS A 102 -8.82 3.49 3.41
C LYS A 102 -10.28 3.13 3.09
N SER A 103 -11.01 4.03 2.44
CA SER A 103 -12.39 3.80 2.03
C SER A 103 -12.51 2.62 1.06
N ASN A 104 -11.62 2.52 0.07
CA ASN A 104 -11.57 1.36 -0.83
C ASN A 104 -11.34 0.04 -0.08
N GLY A 105 -10.41 0.03 0.89
CA GLY A 105 -10.16 -1.14 1.73
C GLY A 105 -11.37 -1.55 2.57
N GLN A 106 -12.09 -0.59 3.16
CA GLN A 106 -13.32 -0.85 3.92
C GLN A 106 -14.43 -1.45 3.03
N VAL A 107 -14.70 -0.83 1.88
CA VAL A 107 -15.70 -1.30 0.92
C VAL A 107 -15.34 -2.69 0.41
N ASN A 108 -14.08 -2.90 0.03
CA ASN A 108 -13.64 -4.21 -0.48
C ASN A 108 -13.72 -5.29 0.59
N ARG A 109 -13.37 -4.98 1.85
CA ARG A 109 -13.55 -5.91 2.98
C ARG A 109 -15.02 -6.29 3.12
N GLN A 110 -15.93 -5.32 3.17
CA GLN A 110 -17.37 -5.61 3.34
C GLN A 110 -17.91 -6.44 2.17
N ARG A 111 -17.56 -6.08 0.93
CA ARG A 111 -17.93 -6.83 -0.26
C ARG A 111 -17.45 -8.28 -0.20
N THR A 112 -16.21 -8.49 0.25
CA THR A 112 -15.61 -9.83 0.31
C THR A 112 -16.22 -10.66 1.45
N LEU A 113 -16.50 -10.06 2.61
CA LEU A 113 -17.23 -10.73 3.70
C LEU A 113 -18.64 -11.17 3.26
N ASN A 114 -19.37 -10.27 2.58
CA ASN A 114 -20.71 -10.60 2.06
C ASN A 114 -20.64 -11.72 1.00
N SER A 115 -19.64 -11.70 0.12
CA SER A 115 -19.42 -12.77 -0.87
C SER A 115 -19.13 -14.11 -0.20
N ARG A 116 -18.25 -14.15 0.81
CA ARG A 116 -17.96 -15.37 1.58
C ARG A 116 -19.17 -15.89 2.33
N LEU A 117 -19.95 -15.01 2.96
CA LEU A 117 -21.20 -15.40 3.62
C LEU A 117 -22.19 -16.05 2.64
N LYS A 118 -22.33 -15.48 1.44
CA LYS A 118 -23.16 -16.07 0.37
C LYS A 118 -22.66 -17.47 -0.02
N GLN A 119 -21.35 -17.66 -0.16
CA GLN A 119 -20.76 -18.97 -0.47
C GLN A 119 -21.05 -20.01 0.62
N PHE A 120 -20.83 -19.69 1.89
CA PHE A 120 -21.15 -20.62 2.98
C PHE A 120 -22.64 -20.96 3.04
N ASN A 121 -23.53 -19.97 2.89
CA ASN A 121 -24.97 -20.23 2.85
C ASN A 121 -25.38 -21.10 1.65
N ALA A 122 -24.75 -20.92 0.48
CA ALA A 122 -25.03 -21.72 -0.71
C ALA A 122 -24.60 -23.18 -0.53
N ALA A 123 -23.43 -23.40 0.08
CA ALA A 123 -22.91 -24.74 0.35
C ALA A 123 -23.81 -25.52 1.33
N VAL A 124 -24.21 -24.88 2.45
CA VAL A 124 -25.20 -25.46 3.40
C VAL A 124 -26.52 -25.81 2.71
N LYS A 125 -27.05 -24.94 1.84
CA LYS A 125 -28.31 -25.20 1.11
C LYS A 125 -28.19 -26.39 0.15
N LEU A 126 -27.06 -26.49 -0.55
CA LEU A 126 -26.78 -27.59 -1.47
C LEU A 126 -26.71 -28.91 -0.70
N ASP A 127 -25.89 -28.99 0.34
CA ASP A 127 -25.71 -30.21 1.13
C ASP A 127 -26.99 -30.60 1.87
N GLN A 128 -27.80 -29.63 2.29
CA GLN A 128 -29.12 -29.91 2.86
C GLN A 128 -30.06 -30.54 1.84
N SER A 129 -29.98 -30.13 0.56
CA SER A 129 -30.76 -30.75 -0.51
C SER A 129 -30.27 -32.18 -0.80
N ILE A 130 -28.95 -32.38 -0.88
CA ILE A 130 -28.34 -33.69 -1.12
C ILE A 130 -28.70 -34.66 0.01
N TYR A 131 -28.59 -34.23 1.27
CA TYR A 131 -28.99 -35.04 2.42
C TYR A 131 -30.47 -35.44 2.37
N ARG A 132 -31.37 -34.50 2.06
CA ARG A 132 -32.81 -34.81 1.93
C ARG A 132 -33.09 -35.82 0.82
N ASN A 133 -32.38 -35.73 -0.31
CA ASN A 133 -32.54 -36.70 -1.39
C ASN A 133 -32.02 -38.09 -0.98
N ALA A 134 -30.83 -38.15 -0.37
CA ALA A 134 -30.30 -39.41 0.15
C ALA A 134 -31.23 -40.08 1.18
N GLN A 135 -31.91 -39.29 2.01
CA GLN A 135 -32.94 -39.79 2.93
C GLN A 135 -34.14 -40.40 2.20
N LYS A 136 -34.59 -39.80 1.09
CA LYS A 136 -35.67 -40.34 0.26
C LYS A 136 -35.27 -41.64 -0.44
N ASP A 137 -34.03 -41.71 -0.92
CA ASP A 137 -33.51 -42.85 -1.68
C ASP A 137 -33.13 -44.05 -0.78
N GLY A 138 -33.12 -43.88 0.55
CA GLY A 138 -32.90 -44.97 1.52
C GLY A 138 -31.46 -45.52 1.58
N TRP A 139 -30.50 -44.93 0.87
CA TRP A 139 -29.12 -45.41 0.81
C TRP A 139 -28.32 -45.05 2.07
N LYS A 140 -28.27 -45.97 3.05
CA LYS A 140 -27.66 -45.75 4.39
C LYS A 140 -26.25 -45.13 4.36
N LYS A 141 -25.35 -45.60 3.49
CA LYS A 141 -23.97 -45.08 3.38
C LYS A 141 -23.96 -43.63 2.86
N GLY A 142 -24.80 -43.33 1.86
CA GLY A 142 -24.97 -41.97 1.34
C GLY A 142 -25.58 -41.00 2.35
N ILE A 143 -26.54 -41.46 3.16
CA ILE A 143 -27.16 -40.65 4.22
C ILE A 143 -26.12 -40.22 5.25
N SER A 144 -25.28 -41.14 5.74
CA SER A 144 -24.26 -40.82 6.74
C SER A 144 -23.22 -39.83 6.18
N GLN A 145 -22.73 -40.06 4.95
CA GLN A 145 -21.72 -39.19 4.33
C GLN A 145 -22.26 -37.77 4.09
N THR A 146 -23.46 -37.66 3.53
CA THR A 146 -24.08 -36.36 3.21
C THR A 146 -24.47 -35.59 4.47
N LYS A 147 -24.88 -36.29 5.54
CA LYS A 147 -25.09 -35.69 6.87
C LYS A 147 -23.81 -35.08 7.43
N SER A 148 -22.70 -35.84 7.44
CA SER A 148 -21.42 -35.33 7.95
C SER A 148 -20.92 -34.12 7.16
N GLN A 149 -21.13 -34.10 5.85
CA GLN A 149 -20.78 -32.96 5.00
C GLN A 149 -21.63 -31.73 5.32
N LEU A 150 -22.95 -31.88 5.46
CA LEU A 150 -23.85 -30.81 5.89
C LEU A 150 -23.47 -30.24 7.28
N GLU A 151 -23.18 -31.11 8.25
CA GLU A 151 -22.75 -30.71 9.60
C GLU A 151 -21.43 -29.94 9.56
N SER A 152 -20.48 -30.37 8.72
CA SER A 152 -19.22 -29.65 8.49
C SER A 152 -19.49 -28.25 7.95
N ASP A 153 -20.31 -28.11 6.92
CA ASP A 153 -20.61 -26.81 6.30
C ASP A 153 -21.35 -25.87 7.26
N GLN A 154 -22.29 -26.39 8.06
CA GLN A 154 -22.95 -25.64 9.12
C GLN A 154 -21.95 -25.15 10.19
N LYS A 155 -21.00 -26.00 10.59
CA LYS A 155 -19.93 -25.64 11.52
C LYS A 155 -19.05 -24.52 10.96
N GLN A 156 -18.68 -24.59 9.68
CA GLN A 156 -17.87 -23.57 9.03
C GLN A 156 -18.61 -22.23 8.91
N LEU A 157 -19.90 -22.25 8.55
CA LEU A 157 -20.75 -21.05 8.54
C LEU A 157 -20.84 -20.42 9.93
N LYS A 158 -21.00 -21.22 11.00
CA LYS A 158 -21.03 -20.75 12.39
C LYS A 158 -19.70 -20.11 12.78
N LEU A 159 -18.57 -20.74 12.45
CA LEU A 159 -17.23 -20.19 12.68
C LEU A 159 -17.03 -18.86 11.94
N PHE A 160 -17.46 -18.77 10.68
CA PHE A 160 -17.39 -17.55 9.90
C PHE A 160 -18.21 -16.41 10.51
N ARG A 161 -19.47 -16.66 10.86
CA ARG A 161 -20.35 -15.67 11.52
C ARG A 161 -19.76 -15.21 12.86
N ASN A 162 -19.25 -16.13 13.67
CA ASN A 162 -18.66 -15.80 14.96
C ASN A 162 -17.38 -14.98 14.81
N SER A 163 -16.50 -15.34 13.86
CA SER A 163 -15.24 -14.62 13.62
C SER A 163 -15.44 -13.23 12.98
N THR A 164 -16.64 -12.94 12.45
CA THR A 164 -16.95 -11.68 11.78
C THR A 164 -17.81 -10.72 12.62
N LYS A 165 -18.59 -11.22 13.60
CA LYS A 165 -19.51 -10.42 14.45
C LYS A 165 -18.87 -9.18 15.09
N SER A 166 -17.67 -9.31 15.66
CA SER A 166 -16.97 -8.22 16.36
C SER A 166 -15.79 -7.65 15.56
N LEU A 167 -15.63 -8.11 14.32
CA LEU A 167 -14.43 -7.80 13.55
C LEU A 167 -14.54 -6.39 12.96
N LYS A 168 -13.81 -5.44 13.56
CA LYS A 168 -13.70 -4.07 13.06
C LYS A 168 -12.64 -3.98 11.96
N PHE A 169 -12.86 -3.10 10.98
CA PHE A 169 -11.83 -2.73 10.03
C PHE A 169 -10.67 -2.07 10.78
N LYS A 170 -9.47 -2.65 10.67
CA LYS A 170 -8.24 -2.06 11.16
C LYS A 170 -7.47 -1.47 9.99
N SER A 171 -7.09 -0.20 10.11
CA SER A 171 -6.17 0.41 9.14
C SER A 171 -4.84 -0.35 9.13
N PRO A 172 -4.17 -0.45 7.98
CA PRO A 172 -2.83 -1.01 7.90
C PRO A 172 -1.86 -0.31 8.85
N THR A 173 -0.93 -1.08 9.41
CA THR A 173 0.13 -0.59 10.28
C THR A 173 1.39 -0.26 9.47
N ALA A 174 2.19 0.67 9.95
CA ALA A 174 3.47 1.01 9.34
C ALA A 174 4.53 -0.04 9.67
N PHE A 175 5.30 -0.47 8.68
CA PHE A 175 6.44 -1.38 8.85
C PHE A 175 7.73 -0.72 8.41
N GLN A 176 8.87 -1.17 8.96
CA GLN A 176 10.17 -0.74 8.49
C GLN A 176 10.35 -1.12 7.01
N LEU A 177 10.82 -0.16 6.22
CA LEU A 177 11.19 -0.41 4.84
C LEU A 177 12.67 -0.83 4.78
N SER A 178 12.98 -1.75 3.89
CA SER A 178 14.36 -2.16 3.65
C SER A 178 14.61 -2.43 2.18
N ALA A 179 15.84 -2.25 1.75
CA ALA A 179 16.28 -2.67 0.43
C ALA A 179 17.66 -3.32 0.49
N ARG A 180 17.96 -4.11 -0.55
CA ARG A 180 19.31 -4.57 -0.83
C ARG A 180 19.73 -4.08 -2.20
N VAL A 181 20.84 -3.37 -2.31
CA VAL A 181 21.39 -2.94 -3.59
C VAL A 181 22.36 -3.98 -4.12
N HIS A 182 22.40 -4.13 -5.44
CA HIS A 182 23.29 -5.06 -6.12
C HIS A 182 24.33 -4.27 -6.89
N LYS A 183 25.60 -4.62 -6.74
CA LYS A 183 26.70 -3.99 -7.48
C LYS A 183 27.10 -4.85 -8.68
N ASN A 184 27.72 -4.23 -9.68
CA ASN A 184 28.37 -4.97 -10.77
C ASN A 184 29.51 -5.86 -10.25
N GLN A 185 30.06 -6.72 -11.10
CA GLN A 185 31.14 -7.65 -10.73
C GLN A 185 32.37 -6.92 -10.14
N ALA A 186 32.67 -5.71 -10.63
CA ALA A 186 33.76 -4.88 -10.11
C ALA A 186 33.46 -4.23 -8.74
N GLY A 187 32.25 -4.36 -8.20
CA GLY A 187 31.84 -3.78 -6.92
C GLY A 187 31.74 -2.24 -6.90
N LYS A 188 31.82 -1.59 -8.08
CA LYS A 188 31.94 -0.13 -8.21
C LYS A 188 30.59 0.57 -8.40
N GLN A 189 29.66 -0.04 -9.14
CA GLN A 189 28.41 0.61 -9.53
C GLN A 189 27.20 -0.20 -9.09
N ILE A 190 26.16 0.48 -8.60
CA ILE A 190 24.88 -0.14 -8.28
C ILE A 190 24.14 -0.41 -9.59
N VAL A 191 23.78 -1.67 -9.84
CA VAL A 191 23.12 -2.15 -11.06
C VAL A 191 21.72 -2.72 -10.79
N GLY A 192 21.31 -2.79 -9.53
CA GLY A 192 19.99 -3.27 -9.17
C GLY A 192 19.64 -3.03 -7.73
N GLU A 193 18.38 -3.29 -7.40
CA GLU A 193 17.83 -3.15 -6.06
C GLU A 193 16.73 -4.17 -5.80
N THR A 194 16.72 -4.74 -4.60
CA THR A 194 15.65 -5.57 -4.09
C THR A 194 14.98 -4.87 -2.91
N ILE A 195 13.82 -4.26 -3.15
CA ILE A 195 13.00 -3.60 -2.15
C ILE A 195 12.15 -4.63 -1.41
N ARG A 196 12.09 -4.55 -0.08
CA ARG A 196 11.31 -5.44 0.78
C ARG A 196 10.45 -4.66 1.75
N PHE A 197 9.17 -4.98 1.80
CA PHE A 197 8.24 -4.42 2.77
C PHE A 197 7.18 -5.44 3.20
N LYS A 198 6.51 -5.12 4.30
CA LYS A 198 5.42 -5.93 4.86
C LYS A 198 4.11 -5.18 4.78
N TYR A 199 3.01 -5.91 4.73
CA TYR A 199 1.68 -5.34 4.88
C TYR A 199 0.72 -6.32 5.53
N ASN A 200 -0.31 -5.79 6.20
CA ASN A 200 -1.37 -6.62 6.76
C ASN A 200 -2.44 -6.85 5.70
N ASN A 201 -2.75 -8.11 5.44
CA ASN A 201 -3.87 -8.50 4.59
C ASN A 201 -4.93 -9.23 5.43
N TRP A 202 -6.18 -9.17 4.99
CA TRP A 202 -7.25 -9.95 5.60
C TRP A 202 -7.28 -11.35 4.99
N PHE A 203 -7.00 -12.37 5.80
CA PHE A 203 -7.35 -13.76 5.50
C PHE A 203 -8.81 -13.97 5.88
N LEU A 204 -9.65 -14.30 4.89
CA LEU A 204 -11.11 -14.30 5.05
C LEU A 204 -11.72 -15.70 5.19
N GLY A 205 -10.95 -16.63 5.76
CA GLY A 205 -11.34 -18.04 5.89
C GLY A 205 -11.33 -18.80 4.57
N SER A 206 -11.17 -20.12 4.66
CA SER A 206 -11.46 -21.06 3.58
C SER A 206 -12.66 -21.92 3.99
N GLN A 207 -13.17 -22.77 3.07
CA GLN A 207 -14.15 -23.80 3.42
C GLN A 207 -13.64 -24.78 4.50
N ARG A 208 -12.33 -24.80 4.80
CA ARG A 208 -11.74 -25.65 5.84
C ARG A 208 -11.56 -24.95 7.20
N ASP A 209 -11.27 -23.64 7.20
CA ASP A 209 -10.94 -22.88 8.42
C ASP A 209 -12.12 -22.02 8.92
N GLY A 210 -12.91 -21.44 8.01
CA GLY A 210 -14.05 -20.58 8.33
C GLY A 210 -13.69 -19.28 9.06
N ARG A 211 -12.48 -19.15 9.63
CA ARG A 211 -12.08 -18.01 10.46
C ARG A 211 -11.48 -16.88 9.65
N VAL A 212 -11.91 -15.66 9.99
CA VAL A 212 -11.34 -14.42 9.47
C VAL A 212 -10.26 -13.88 10.42
N ARG A 213 -9.07 -13.53 9.89
CA ARG A 213 -7.96 -12.93 10.65
C ARG A 213 -7.11 -12.00 9.78
N GLN A 214 -6.35 -11.09 10.38
CA GLN A 214 -5.28 -10.38 9.66
C GLN A 214 -4.01 -11.22 9.66
N VAL A 215 -3.33 -11.25 8.51
CA VAL A 215 -2.05 -11.92 8.33
C VAL A 215 -1.05 -10.93 7.76
N THR A 216 0.18 -10.98 8.25
CA THR A 216 1.28 -10.18 7.70
C THR A 216 1.81 -10.88 6.45
N GLN A 217 1.80 -10.17 5.33
CA GLN A 217 2.39 -10.62 4.07
C GLN A 217 3.70 -9.89 3.81
N HIS A 218 4.63 -10.60 3.16
CA HIS A 218 5.92 -10.08 2.77
C HIS A 218 5.91 -9.84 1.27
N GLN A 219 6.32 -8.64 0.86
CA GLN A 219 6.46 -8.27 -0.54
C GLN A 219 7.93 -8.00 -0.85
N GLN A 220 8.35 -8.44 -2.03
CA GLN A 220 9.65 -8.13 -2.60
C GLN A 220 9.47 -7.62 -4.03
N ILE A 221 10.22 -6.58 -4.39
CA ILE A 221 10.31 -6.07 -5.76
C ILE A 221 11.80 -6.07 -6.13
N SER A 222 12.15 -6.80 -7.18
CA SER A 222 13.52 -6.85 -7.71
C SER A 222 13.59 -6.01 -8.97
N LEU A 223 14.58 -5.11 -9.00
CA LEU A 223 14.76 -4.06 -9.99
C LEU A 223 16.17 -4.17 -10.58
N GLY A 224 16.27 -4.02 -11.90
CA GLY A 224 17.52 -3.88 -12.62
C GLY A 224 17.60 -2.51 -13.28
N THR A 225 18.73 -2.16 -13.90
CA THR A 225 18.92 -0.84 -14.56
C THR A 225 17.82 -0.53 -15.57
N SER A 226 17.33 -1.53 -16.30
CA SER A 226 16.19 -1.42 -17.23
C SER A 226 14.86 -1.08 -16.55
N SER A 227 14.76 -1.23 -15.24
CA SER A 227 13.58 -0.86 -14.47
C SER A 227 13.53 0.64 -14.14
N LEU A 228 14.60 1.41 -14.30
CA LEU A 228 14.60 2.83 -13.97
C LEU A 228 13.89 3.66 -15.04
N MET A 229 12.86 4.42 -14.66
CA MET A 229 12.30 5.43 -15.55
C MET A 229 13.33 6.54 -15.81
N GLY A 230 13.72 6.70 -17.08
CA GLY A 230 14.66 7.74 -17.51
C GLY A 230 14.06 9.15 -17.55
N SER A 231 12.73 9.26 -17.59
CA SER A 231 11.99 10.52 -17.51
C SER A 231 10.58 10.29 -16.96
N PRO A 232 9.88 11.34 -16.46
CA PRO A 232 8.54 11.20 -15.93
C PRO A 232 7.50 10.90 -17.02
N VAL A 233 6.58 9.97 -16.74
CA VAL A 233 5.42 9.66 -17.60
C VAL A 233 4.21 10.46 -17.15
N THR A 234 3.49 11.08 -18.10
CA THR A 234 2.29 11.87 -17.78
C THR A 234 1.03 11.00 -17.91
N VAL A 235 0.25 10.91 -16.84
CA VAL A 235 -1.06 10.24 -16.81
C VAL A 235 -2.07 11.18 -16.16
N SER A 236 -3.18 11.47 -16.85
CA SER A 236 -4.24 12.34 -16.33
C SER A 236 -3.73 13.70 -15.82
N LYS A 237 -2.81 14.32 -16.57
CA LYS A 237 -2.13 15.60 -16.27
C LYS A 237 -1.17 15.57 -15.07
N VAL A 238 -0.93 14.40 -14.46
CA VAL A 238 0.05 14.21 -13.40
C VAL A 238 1.28 13.50 -13.96
N LYS A 239 2.47 14.00 -13.63
CA LYS A 239 3.73 13.34 -13.99
C LYS A 239 4.10 12.32 -12.90
N TYR A 240 4.54 11.13 -13.32
CA TYR A 240 4.95 10.05 -12.45
C TYR A 240 6.37 9.60 -12.77
N ILE A 241 7.14 9.26 -11.74
CA ILE A 241 8.51 8.77 -11.85
C ILE A 241 8.72 7.61 -10.87
N GLY A 242 9.62 6.68 -11.19
CA GLY A 242 9.87 5.49 -10.38
C GLY A 242 10.38 4.31 -11.22
N TYR A 243 9.84 3.13 -10.96
CA TYR A 243 10.38 1.88 -11.49
C TYR A 243 9.35 1.15 -12.35
N LEU A 244 9.75 0.78 -13.56
CA LEU A 244 9.05 -0.14 -14.47
C LEU A 244 9.63 -1.54 -14.29
N GLY A 245 9.25 -2.22 -13.20
CA GLY A 245 9.71 -3.59 -12.94
C GLY A 245 9.00 -4.62 -13.84
N SER A 246 9.64 -5.77 -14.04
CA SER A 246 9.09 -6.86 -14.88
C SER A 246 7.80 -7.48 -14.33
N LYS A 247 7.56 -7.39 -13.02
CA LYS A 247 6.37 -7.92 -12.35
C LYS A 247 5.46 -6.85 -11.75
N ALA A 248 5.95 -5.63 -11.58
CA ALA A 248 5.21 -4.53 -10.99
C ALA A 248 5.85 -3.19 -11.33
N THR A 249 5.02 -2.18 -11.50
CA THR A 249 5.46 -0.78 -11.57
C THR A 249 5.30 -0.13 -10.20
N LEU A 250 6.36 0.52 -9.69
CA LEU A 250 6.35 1.25 -8.43
C LEU A 250 6.72 2.71 -8.69
N MET A 251 5.80 3.63 -8.47
CA MET A 251 6.01 5.02 -8.88
C MET A 251 5.39 6.04 -7.93
N THR A 252 5.83 7.29 -8.02
CA THR A 252 5.32 8.42 -7.25
C THR A 252 5.09 9.62 -8.16
N ALA A 253 4.23 10.54 -7.72
CA ALA A 253 3.97 11.76 -8.47
C ALA A 253 5.16 12.73 -8.34
N THR A 254 5.48 13.44 -9.42
CA THR A 254 6.52 14.46 -9.45
C THR A 254 6.05 15.74 -10.12
N GLN A 255 6.54 16.87 -9.63
CA GLN A 255 6.41 18.20 -10.25
C GLN A 255 7.64 18.50 -11.13
N ASN A 256 8.76 17.80 -10.91
CA ASN A 256 9.97 17.98 -11.67
C ASN A 256 9.92 17.17 -12.98
N GLY A 257 9.70 17.88 -14.10
CA GLY A 257 9.66 17.27 -15.42
C GLY A 257 10.99 16.65 -15.90
N LYS A 258 12.09 16.90 -15.19
CA LYS A 258 13.43 16.35 -15.48
C LYS A 258 13.88 15.30 -14.45
N ALA A 259 12.99 14.89 -13.55
CA ALA A 259 13.32 13.87 -12.54
C ALA A 259 13.70 12.55 -13.22
N LYS A 260 14.71 11.89 -12.66
CA LYS A 260 15.15 10.56 -13.04
C LYS A 260 14.99 9.61 -11.88
N SER A 261 14.60 8.38 -12.16
CA SER A 261 14.63 7.32 -11.16
C SER A 261 16.07 6.89 -10.88
N ASN A 262 16.31 6.45 -9.65
CA ASN A 262 17.60 5.92 -9.24
C ASN A 262 17.41 4.76 -8.25
N PHE A 263 18.46 3.97 -8.09
CA PHE A 263 18.55 3.05 -6.95
C PHE A 263 18.92 3.80 -5.69
N ASP A 264 18.50 3.24 -4.57
CA ASP A 264 18.97 3.67 -3.26
C ASP A 264 20.48 3.42 -3.08
N THR A 265 21.10 4.06 -2.08
CA THR A 265 22.53 3.90 -1.76
C THR A 265 22.72 3.26 -0.39
N PRO A 266 23.83 2.51 -0.14
CA PRO A 266 24.09 1.89 1.17
C PRO A 266 24.16 2.85 2.35
N THR A 267 24.35 4.15 2.09
CA THR A 267 24.32 5.21 3.11
C THR A 267 22.92 5.51 3.64
N VAL A 268 21.87 5.05 2.95
CA VAL A 268 20.48 5.25 3.35
C VAL A 268 20.10 4.22 4.41
N LYS A 269 19.52 4.68 5.52
CA LYS A 269 19.06 3.80 6.60
C LYS A 269 18.05 2.77 6.06
N GLY A 270 18.33 1.48 6.32
CA GLY A 270 17.52 0.36 5.86
C GLY A 270 17.96 -0.24 4.52
N VAL A 271 19.00 0.33 3.89
CA VAL A 271 19.59 -0.18 2.64
C VAL A 271 20.89 -0.90 2.95
N ARG A 272 21.12 -2.04 2.30
CA ARG A 272 22.32 -2.87 2.44
C ARG A 272 22.91 -3.22 1.09
#